data_AF-G4WVH2-F1
#
_entry.id   AF-G4WVH2-F1
#
_cell.length_a   1.000
_cell.length_b   1.000
_cell.length_c   1.000
_cell.angle_alpha   90.00
_cell.angle_beta   90.00
_cell.angle_gamma   90.00
#
_symmetry.space_group_name_H-M   'P 1'
#
loop_
_entity.id
_entity.type
_entity.pdbx_description
1 polymer ?
#
loop_
_entity_poly.entity_id
_entity_poly.type
_entity_poly.pdbx_seq_one_letter_code
_entity_poly.pdbx_strand_id
1 'polypeptide(L)'
;MTKREELTDEQWAILEPLIPNILPRADGRGRPVTHSDRAALNGILWMLRTGAGWADLPERFPSGSTCFRRFSRWVRQGVLRAILEALARDLEDRGKINLSECFIDGTFVVAKKGAAAWERPSGAKVRSSWLLRTLQVFHSPCTRLLLLHMKSPLSRLPSIRPSPWDDPDDLLGILPTTAIRSISALRPKALN
;
A
#
# COMPACT_ATOMS: atom_id res chain seq x y z
N MET A 1 8.85 9.49 -15.58
CA MET A 1 8.90 10.38 -14.41
C MET A 1 10.16 11.23 -14.50
N THR A 2 10.02 12.54 -14.36
CA THR A 2 11.07 13.55 -14.62
C THR A 2 12.14 13.61 -13.54
N LYS A 3 13.39 13.93 -13.93
CA LYS A 3 14.60 14.18 -13.10
C LYS A 3 14.41 15.14 -11.89
N ARG A 4 13.25 15.81 -11.79
CA ARG A 4 12.86 16.72 -10.71
C ARG A 4 12.64 16.06 -9.34
N GLU A 5 12.61 14.74 -9.26
CA GLU A 5 12.30 14.02 -8.01
C GLU A 5 13.53 13.45 -7.30
N GLU A 6 14.73 13.68 -7.83
CA GLU A 6 15.99 13.24 -7.24
C GLU A 6 16.69 14.40 -6.55
N LEU A 7 17.49 14.07 -5.53
CA LEU A 7 18.30 15.05 -4.81
C LEU A 7 19.21 15.80 -5.78
N THR A 8 19.18 17.13 -5.71
CA THR A 8 20.14 18.00 -6.41
C THR A 8 21.54 17.84 -5.83
N ASP A 9 22.56 18.29 -6.55
CA ASP A 9 23.95 18.23 -6.06
C ASP A 9 24.14 19.09 -4.80
N GLU A 10 23.45 20.24 -4.74
CA GLU A 10 23.44 21.14 -3.59
C GLU A 10 22.84 20.47 -2.35
N GLN A 11 21.68 19.83 -2.50
CA GLN A 11 21.06 19.07 -1.41
C GLN A 11 21.93 17.88 -1.01
N TRP A 12 22.54 17.19 -1.98
CA TRP A 12 23.43 16.09 -1.67
C TRP A 12 24.65 16.52 -0.85
N ALA A 13 25.25 17.68 -1.16
CA ALA A 13 26.39 18.20 -0.41
C ALA A 13 26.07 18.47 1.07
N ILE A 14 24.83 18.81 1.39
CA ILE A 14 24.35 18.97 2.79
C ILE A 14 24.18 17.61 3.47
N LEU A 15 23.70 16.61 2.73
CA LEU A 15 23.31 15.30 3.30
C LEU A 15 24.45 14.29 3.37
N GLU A 16 25.38 14.31 2.42
CA GLU A 16 26.49 13.38 2.35
C GLU A 16 27.29 13.28 3.66
N PRO A 17 27.64 14.39 4.35
CA PRO A 17 28.38 14.33 5.61
C PRO A 17 27.62 13.64 6.75
N LEU A 18 26.29 13.57 6.68
CA LEU A 18 25.45 12.92 7.69
C LEU A 18 25.46 11.40 7.54
N ILE A 19 25.87 10.89 6.38
CA ILE A 19 25.89 9.47 6.08
C ILE A 19 27.24 8.92 6.52
N PRO A 20 27.28 7.97 7.47
CA PRO A 20 28.54 7.40 7.93
C PRO A 20 29.19 6.63 6.77
N ASN A 21 30.46 6.94 6.52
CA ASN A 21 31.27 6.20 5.56
C ASN A 21 31.31 4.72 5.94
N ILE A 22 30.65 3.87 5.16
CA ILE A 22 30.72 2.44 5.34
C ILE A 22 32.03 1.97 4.74
N LEU A 23 33.07 1.89 5.57
CA LEU A 23 34.30 1.23 5.17
C LEU A 23 33.99 -0.25 4.86
N PRO A 24 34.61 -0.82 3.80
CA PRO A 24 34.63 -2.26 3.61
C PRO A 24 35.07 -2.93 4.90
N ARG A 25 34.48 -4.07 5.24
CA ARG A 25 34.95 -4.81 6.42
C ARG A 25 36.43 -5.14 6.24
N ALA A 26 37.19 -4.99 7.32
CA ALA A 26 38.62 -5.27 7.35
C ALA A 26 38.95 -6.73 6.99
N ASP A 27 38.01 -7.66 7.19
CA ASP A 27 38.16 -9.08 6.83
C ASP A 27 37.97 -9.36 5.32
N GLY A 28 37.65 -8.34 4.51
CA GLY A 28 37.39 -8.47 3.08
C GLY A 28 36.15 -9.29 2.75
N ARG A 29 35.32 -9.64 3.74
CA ARG A 29 34.15 -10.51 3.55
C ARG A 29 32.89 -9.70 3.32
N GLY A 30 32.13 -10.12 2.31
CA GLY A 30 30.82 -9.55 1.98
C GLY A 30 30.75 -9.07 0.54
N ARG A 31 29.52 -8.77 0.08
CA ARG A 31 29.31 -8.23 -1.25
C ARG A 31 29.84 -6.79 -1.30
N PRO A 32 30.66 -6.43 -2.30
CA PRO A 32 31.10 -5.05 -2.50
C PRO A 32 29.91 -4.09 -2.55
N VAL A 33 30.10 -2.88 -2.02
CA VAL A 33 29.09 -1.82 -2.13
C VAL A 33 29.10 -1.33 -3.57
N THR A 34 28.18 -1.84 -4.39
CA THR A 34 28.11 -1.52 -5.83
C THR A 34 27.45 -0.17 -6.13
N HIS A 35 26.62 0.33 -5.22
CA HIS A 35 25.80 1.53 -5.46
C HIS A 35 26.19 2.67 -4.53
N SER A 36 26.23 3.90 -5.04
CA SER A 36 26.47 5.10 -4.23
C SER A 36 25.37 5.31 -3.18
N ASP A 37 25.69 5.94 -2.05
CA ASP A 37 24.70 6.22 -1.00
C ASP A 37 23.59 7.13 -1.51
N ARG A 38 23.92 8.10 -2.39
CA ARG A 38 22.95 8.96 -3.07
C ARG A 38 21.91 8.17 -3.86
N ALA A 39 22.34 7.17 -4.62
CA ALA A 39 21.42 6.37 -5.44
C ALA A 39 20.43 5.60 -4.57
N ALA A 40 20.87 5.05 -3.43
CA ALA A 40 19.95 4.39 -2.51
C ALA A 40 19.05 5.38 -1.76
N LEU A 41 19.57 6.55 -1.37
CA LEU A 41 18.74 7.57 -0.72
C LEU A 41 17.64 8.05 -1.67
N ASN A 42 17.94 8.33 -2.93
CA ASN A 42 16.93 8.65 -3.95
C ASN A 42 15.87 7.54 -4.10
N GLY A 43 16.28 6.27 -4.11
CA GLY A 43 15.34 5.14 -4.14
C GLY A 43 14.46 5.05 -2.89
N ILE A 44 15.02 5.32 -1.71
CA ILE A 44 14.28 5.36 -0.44
C ILE A 44 13.29 6.51 -0.45
N LEU A 45 13.70 7.73 -0.83
CA LEU A 45 12.83 8.90 -0.90
C LEU A 45 11.69 8.72 -1.90
N TRP A 46 11.96 8.07 -3.04
CA TRP A 46 10.91 7.70 -3.99
C TRP A 46 9.87 6.80 -3.33
N MET A 47 10.30 5.76 -2.61
CA MET A 47 9.41 4.81 -1.95
C MET A 47 8.59 5.50 -0.84
N LEU A 48 9.22 6.34 -0.01
CA LEU A 48 8.53 7.09 1.04
C LEU A 48 7.46 8.05 0.51
N ARG A 49 7.71 8.66 -0.66
CA ARG A 49 6.76 9.58 -1.29
C ARG A 49 5.60 8.87 -1.97
N THR A 50 5.84 7.72 -2.61
CA THR A 50 4.79 7.00 -3.37
C THR A 50 4.01 6.01 -2.52
N GLY A 51 4.59 5.52 -1.42
CA GLY A 51 4.04 4.43 -0.63
C GLY A 51 4.02 3.08 -1.37
N ALA A 52 4.68 2.98 -2.53
CA ALA A 52 4.71 1.76 -3.33
C ALA A 52 5.54 0.65 -2.66
N GLY A 53 5.37 -0.60 -3.08
CA GLY A 53 6.19 -1.69 -2.56
C GLY A 53 7.66 -1.56 -2.97
N TRP A 54 8.59 -2.10 -2.17
CA TRP A 54 10.01 -2.17 -2.55
C TRP A 54 10.25 -2.93 -3.86
N ALA A 55 9.36 -3.84 -4.23
CA ALA A 55 9.41 -4.59 -5.49
C ALA A 55 9.06 -3.73 -6.72
N ASP A 56 8.33 -2.63 -6.51
CA ASP A 56 7.88 -1.71 -7.57
C ASP A 56 8.86 -0.55 -7.78
N LEU A 57 10.02 -0.60 -7.10
CA LEU A 57 11.05 0.41 -7.20
C LEU A 57 11.58 0.45 -8.65
N PRO A 58 11.57 1.61 -9.33
CA PRO A 58 12.01 1.71 -10.71
C PRO A 58 13.48 1.28 -10.92
N GLU A 59 13.77 0.67 -12.06
CA GLU A 59 15.08 0.07 -12.40
C GLU A 59 16.27 1.04 -12.38
N ARG A 60 16.01 2.35 -12.48
CA ARG A 60 17.06 3.39 -12.36
C ARG A 60 17.68 3.45 -10.96
N PHE A 61 16.99 2.93 -9.94
CA PHE A 61 17.49 2.88 -8.57
C PHE A 61 18.14 1.52 -8.26
N PRO A 62 18.97 1.44 -7.21
CA PRO A 62 19.43 0.15 -6.71
C PRO A 62 18.25 -0.77 -6.37
N SER A 63 18.46 -2.08 -6.41
CA SER A 63 17.40 -3.05 -6.14
C SER A 63 16.67 -2.76 -4.81
N GLY A 64 15.37 -3.04 -4.76
CA GLY A 64 14.54 -2.82 -3.57
C GLY A 64 15.15 -3.42 -2.30
N SER A 65 15.72 -4.63 -2.39
CA SER A 65 16.43 -5.28 -1.27
C SER A 65 17.66 -4.51 -0.78
N THR A 66 18.38 -3.83 -1.69
CA THR A 66 19.53 -2.98 -1.34
C THR A 66 19.07 -1.70 -0.65
N CYS A 67 18.06 -1.03 -1.21
CA CYS A 67 17.45 0.16 -0.62
C CYS A 67 16.87 -0.15 0.78
N PHE A 68 16.11 -1.24 0.93
CA PHE A 68 15.55 -1.65 2.21
C PHE A 68 16.62 -1.95 3.27
N ARG A 69 17.72 -2.61 2.89
CA ARG A 69 18.82 -2.90 3.81
C ARG A 69 19.51 -1.62 4.28
N ARG A 70 19.69 -0.64 3.39
CA ARG A 70 20.24 0.68 3.75
C ARG A 70 19.27 1.47 4.62
N PHE A 71 18.00 1.56 4.22
CA PHE A 71 16.93 2.17 5.01
C PHE A 71 16.90 1.61 6.44
N SER A 72 16.82 0.29 6.59
CA SER A 72 16.77 -0.36 7.90
C SER A 72 18.03 -0.12 8.74
N ARG A 73 19.18 0.07 8.10
CA ARG A 73 20.43 0.42 8.80
C ARG A 73 20.42 1.88 9.24
N TRP A 74 20.10 2.81 8.34
CA TRP A 74 20.08 4.24 8.61
C TRP A 74 18.99 4.64 9.61
N VAL A 75 17.85 3.95 9.62
CA VAL A 75 16.83 4.11 10.67
C VAL A 75 17.41 3.73 12.03
N ARG A 76 18.01 2.54 12.15
CA ARG A 76 18.61 2.07 13.41
C ARG A 76 19.76 2.95 13.90
N GLN A 77 20.51 3.55 12.99
CA GLN A 77 21.63 4.44 13.32
C GLN A 77 21.20 5.90 13.53
N GLY A 78 19.92 6.25 13.35
CA GLY A 78 19.44 7.63 13.42
C GLY A 78 19.83 8.50 12.22
N VAL A 79 20.59 7.98 11.26
CA VAL A 79 21.04 8.68 10.04
C VAL A 79 19.85 9.16 9.21
N LEU A 80 18.83 8.31 9.03
CA LEU A 80 17.65 8.72 8.25
C LEU A 80 16.91 9.88 8.92
N ARG A 81 16.83 9.87 10.25
CA ARG A 81 16.24 10.97 11.01
C ARG A 81 17.02 12.26 10.81
N ALA A 82 18.35 12.22 10.95
CA ALA A 82 19.21 13.38 10.74
C ALA A 82 19.08 13.95 9.31
N ILE A 83 19.00 13.08 8.30
CA ILE A 83 18.77 13.48 6.91
C ILE A 83 17.43 14.20 6.75
N LEU A 84 16.35 13.64 7.29
CA LEU A 84 15.01 14.24 7.18
C LEU A 84 14.94 15.58 7.92
N GLU A 85 15.56 15.69 9.09
CA GLU A 85 15.66 16.95 9.84
C GLU A 85 16.46 18.01 9.07
N ALA A 86 17.57 17.63 8.43
CA ALA A 86 18.37 18.54 7.61
C ALA A 86 17.59 19.05 6.39
N LEU A 87 16.86 18.16 5.70
CA LEU A 87 15.98 18.55 4.59
C LEU A 87 14.85 19.46 5.04
N ALA A 88 14.25 19.19 6.20
CA ALA A 88 13.20 20.03 6.76
C ALA A 88 13.72 21.44 7.07
N ARG A 89 14.90 21.57 7.67
CA ARG A 89 15.54 22.87 7.92
C ARG A 89 15.88 23.62 6.63
N ASP A 90 16.45 22.95 5.63
CA ASP A 90 16.72 23.58 4.32
C ASP A 90 15.43 24.12 3.67
N LEU A 91 14.30 23.41 3.83
CA LEU A 91 13.01 23.89 3.35
C LEU A 91 12.46 25.06 4.17
N GLU A 92 12.67 25.06 5.49
CA GLU A 92 12.29 26.18 6.37
C GLU A 92 13.10 27.44 6.06
N ASP A 93 14.42 27.32 5.91
CA ASP A 93 15.32 28.42 5.56
C ASP A 93 14.95 29.06 4.22
N ARG A 94 14.43 28.25 3.29
CA ARG A 94 13.91 28.70 1.97
C ARG A 94 12.48 29.23 2.03
N GLY A 95 11.86 29.29 3.21
CA GLY A 95 10.48 29.72 3.42
C GLY A 95 9.44 28.82 2.76
N LYS A 96 9.76 27.54 2.54
CA LYS A 96 8.85 26.56 1.89
C LYS A 96 7.96 25.84 2.89
N ILE A 97 8.42 25.67 4.13
CA ILE A 97 7.66 25.09 5.23
C ILE A 97 7.88 25.93 6.49
N ASN A 98 6.95 25.85 7.43
CA ASN A 98 7.08 26.44 8.76
C ASN A 98 7.11 25.30 9.78
N LEU A 99 8.25 25.06 10.45
CA LEU A 99 8.34 23.95 11.42
C LEU A 99 7.66 24.26 12.75
N SER A 100 7.32 25.53 13.02
CA SER A 100 6.49 25.90 14.19
C SER A 100 5.03 25.47 14.05
N GLU A 101 4.57 25.21 12.82
CA GLU A 101 3.21 24.79 12.49
C GLU A 101 3.23 23.46 11.71
N CYS A 102 3.48 22.35 12.41
CA CYS A 102 3.51 21.02 11.80
C CYS A 102 2.22 20.23 12.10
N PHE A 103 1.50 19.85 11.05
CA PHE A 103 0.34 18.96 11.14
C PHE A 103 0.75 17.52 10.80
N ILE A 104 0.48 16.59 11.70
CA ILE A 104 0.60 15.15 11.41
C ILE A 104 -0.71 14.72 10.76
N ASP A 105 -0.73 14.59 9.42
CA ASP A 105 -1.83 13.92 8.74
C ASP A 105 -1.62 12.41 8.80
N GLY A 106 -2.43 11.73 9.60
CA GLY A 106 -2.39 10.29 9.79
C GLY A 106 -3.76 9.70 9.50
N THR A 107 -3.88 8.85 8.49
CA THR A 107 -5.09 8.04 8.31
C THR A 107 -5.02 6.84 9.23
N PHE A 108 -5.75 6.87 10.35
CA PHE A 108 -5.90 5.70 11.20
C PHE A 108 -6.78 4.66 10.50
N VAL A 109 -6.18 3.54 10.09
CA VAL A 109 -6.96 2.38 9.67
C VAL A 109 -7.36 1.61 10.93
N VAL A 110 -8.64 1.69 11.29
CA VAL A 110 -9.20 0.89 12.38
C VAL A 110 -8.92 -0.59 12.09
N ALA A 111 -8.39 -1.31 13.08
CA ALA A 111 -8.16 -2.75 12.94
C ALA A 111 -9.46 -3.42 12.46
N LYS A 112 -9.37 -4.41 11.58
CA LYS A 112 -10.55 -5.09 11.01
C LYS A 112 -11.57 -5.61 12.05
N LYS A 113 -11.18 -5.73 13.32
CA LYS A 113 -12.02 -6.13 14.45
C LYS A 113 -12.38 -5.00 15.44
N GLY A 114 -12.07 -3.74 15.14
CA GLY A 114 -12.42 -2.60 16.00
C GLY A 114 -11.69 -2.56 17.36
N ALA A 115 -10.57 -3.29 17.51
CA ALA A 115 -9.85 -3.33 18.77
C ALA A 115 -9.16 -1.99 19.06
N ALA A 116 -9.47 -1.39 20.22
CA ALA A 116 -8.86 -0.16 20.71
C ALA A 116 -7.46 -0.38 21.35
N ALA A 117 -7.07 -1.64 21.56
CA ALA A 117 -5.81 -2.01 22.18
C ALA A 117 -5.07 -3.10 21.39
N TRP A 118 -3.75 -3.09 21.49
CA TRP A 118 -2.88 -4.10 20.91
C TRP A 118 -2.99 -5.41 21.70
N GLU A 119 -3.68 -6.40 21.16
CA GLU A 119 -3.67 -7.77 21.68
C GLU A 119 -2.57 -8.60 21.01
N ARG A 120 -1.98 -9.54 21.77
CA ARG A 120 -1.11 -10.56 21.18
C ARG A 120 -1.91 -11.33 20.12
N PRO A 121 -1.34 -11.66 18.96
CA PRO A 121 -2.04 -12.49 17.97
C PRO A 121 -2.42 -13.82 18.62
N SER A 122 -3.66 -13.95 19.08
CA SER A 122 -4.17 -15.17 19.69
C SER A 122 -4.12 -16.27 18.63
N GLY A 123 -3.60 -17.44 19.02
CA GLY A 123 -3.07 -18.53 18.19
C GLY A 123 -3.99 -19.21 17.18
N ALA A 124 -5.13 -18.63 16.83
CA ALA A 124 -5.94 -19.09 15.72
C ALA A 124 -5.61 -18.26 14.47
N LYS A 125 -4.52 -18.62 13.76
CA LYS A 125 -4.45 -18.34 12.33
C LYS A 125 -5.66 -19.03 11.68
N VAL A 126 -6.77 -18.32 11.51
CA VAL A 126 -7.77 -18.73 10.54
C VAL A 126 -7.02 -18.80 9.22
N ARG A 127 -6.96 -20.01 8.65
CA ARG A 127 -6.29 -20.29 7.39
C ARG A 127 -6.79 -19.26 6.38
N SER A 128 -5.96 -18.29 6.01
CA SER A 128 -6.26 -17.40 4.89
C SER A 128 -6.13 -18.26 3.63
N SER A 129 -7.19 -18.98 3.28
CA SER A 129 -7.24 -19.66 2.00
C SER A 129 -7.21 -18.55 0.94
N TRP A 130 -6.19 -18.56 0.10
CA TRP A 130 -6.05 -17.69 -1.07
C TRP A 130 -7.34 -17.61 -1.90
N LEU A 131 -8.14 -18.67 -1.86
CA LEU A 131 -9.50 -18.74 -2.39
C LEU A 131 -10.37 -17.53 -2.04
N LEU A 132 -10.24 -16.93 -0.84
CA LEU A 132 -11.14 -15.85 -0.40
C LEU A 132 -10.90 -14.51 -1.13
N ARG A 133 -9.67 -14.20 -1.59
CA ARG A 133 -9.43 -13.00 -2.41
C ARG A 133 -9.86 -13.20 -3.86
N THR A 134 -9.66 -14.40 -4.42
CA THR A 134 -10.18 -14.74 -5.75
C THR A 134 -11.71 -14.85 -5.76
N LEU A 135 -12.32 -15.35 -4.68
CA LEU A 135 -13.78 -15.42 -4.52
C LEU A 135 -14.43 -14.04 -4.48
N GLN A 136 -13.76 -13.00 -3.96
CA GLN A 136 -14.26 -11.62 -4.04
C GLN A 136 -14.43 -11.13 -5.48
N VAL A 137 -13.64 -11.63 -6.43
CA VAL A 137 -13.83 -11.37 -7.86
C VAL A 137 -15.14 -11.99 -8.36
N PHE A 138 -15.57 -13.12 -7.77
CA PHE A 138 -16.77 -13.87 -8.15
C PHE A 138 -18.05 -13.44 -7.39
N HIS A 139 -17.97 -12.51 -6.45
CA HIS A 139 -19.14 -11.95 -5.75
C HIS A 139 -19.84 -10.82 -6.51
N SER A 140 -19.33 -10.41 -7.67
CA SER A 140 -20.07 -9.54 -8.58
C SER A 140 -21.23 -10.32 -9.24
N PRO A 141 -22.47 -9.77 -9.29
CA PRO A 141 -23.59 -10.41 -9.97
C PRO A 141 -23.27 -10.80 -11.43
N CYS A 142 -22.41 -10.03 -12.10
CA CYS A 142 -22.01 -10.24 -13.48
C CYS A 142 -21.14 -11.49 -13.67
N THR A 143 -20.26 -11.81 -12.71
CA THR A 143 -19.38 -12.98 -12.80
C THR A 143 -20.12 -14.31 -12.64
N ARG A 144 -21.21 -14.33 -11.85
CA ARG A 144 -22.05 -15.53 -11.70
C ARG A 144 -22.82 -15.83 -13.00
N LEU A 145 -23.31 -14.80 -13.68
CA LEU A 145 -23.98 -14.95 -14.99
C LEU A 145 -23.02 -15.47 -16.07
N LEU A 146 -21.77 -14.98 -16.09
CA LEU A 146 -20.73 -15.50 -16.97
C LEU A 146 -20.37 -16.96 -16.67
N LEU A 147 -20.24 -17.34 -15.39
CA LEU A 147 -19.95 -18.73 -15.00
C LEU A 147 -21.10 -19.70 -15.33
N LEU A 148 -22.35 -19.25 -15.24
CA LEU A 148 -23.53 -20.02 -15.69
C LEU A 148 -23.52 -20.23 -17.20
N HIS A 149 -23.20 -19.17 -17.96
CA HIS A 149 -23.12 -19.26 -19.43
C HIS A 149 -22.00 -20.19 -19.90
N MET A 150 -20.86 -20.18 -19.20
CA MET A 150 -19.71 -21.05 -19.49
C MET A 150 -19.87 -22.49 -18.99
N LYS A 151 -21.02 -22.88 -18.41
CA LYS A 151 -21.28 -24.21 -17.81
C LYS A 151 -20.18 -24.65 -16.82
N SER A 152 -19.54 -23.70 -16.14
CA SER A 152 -18.44 -24.00 -15.22
C SER A 152 -18.97 -24.75 -13.98
N PRO A 153 -18.27 -25.78 -13.48
CA PRO A 153 -18.66 -26.48 -12.25
C PRO A 153 -18.74 -25.54 -11.03
N LEU A 154 -18.07 -24.38 -11.08
CA LEU A 154 -18.08 -23.35 -10.03
C LEU A 154 -19.43 -22.62 -9.91
N SER A 155 -20.29 -22.68 -10.93
CA SER A 155 -21.66 -22.11 -10.88
C SER A 155 -22.58 -22.84 -9.90
N ARG A 156 -22.23 -24.07 -9.51
CA ARG A 156 -22.99 -24.93 -8.60
C ARG A 156 -22.64 -24.74 -7.12
N LEU A 157 -21.72 -23.85 -6.79
CA LEU A 157 -21.42 -23.53 -5.39
C LEU A 157 -22.65 -22.86 -4.74
N PRO A 158 -23.07 -23.30 -3.54
CA PRO A 158 -24.12 -22.63 -2.80
C PRO A 158 -23.68 -21.19 -2.53
N SER A 159 -24.54 -20.20 -2.80
CA SER A 159 -24.33 -18.87 -2.25
C SER A 159 -24.18 -19.01 -0.73
N ILE A 160 -23.17 -18.36 -0.16
CA ILE A 160 -23.01 -18.22 1.29
C ILE A 160 -24.37 -17.80 1.84
N ARG A 161 -24.99 -18.64 2.68
CA ARG A 161 -26.25 -18.26 3.34
C ARG A 161 -25.94 -17.06 4.24
N PRO A 162 -26.86 -16.09 4.36
CA PRO A 162 -26.72 -15.01 5.34
C PRO A 162 -26.46 -15.61 6.72
N SER A 163 -25.61 -14.94 7.51
CA SER A 163 -25.41 -15.28 8.91
C SER A 163 -26.76 -15.16 9.64
N PRO A 164 -27.05 -15.98 10.66
CA PRO A 164 -28.28 -15.86 11.46
C PRO A 164 -28.48 -14.50 12.14
N TRP A 165 -27.45 -13.65 12.10
CA TRP A 165 -27.41 -12.30 12.68
C TRP A 165 -27.54 -11.18 11.62
N ASP A 166 -27.72 -11.53 10.35
CA ASP A 166 -27.96 -10.57 9.28
C ASP A 166 -29.49 -10.40 9.12
N ASP A 167 -30.03 -9.25 9.56
CA ASP A 167 -31.44 -8.92 9.41
C ASP A 167 -31.73 -8.54 7.93
N PRO A 168 -32.65 -9.22 7.23
CA PRO A 168 -32.93 -8.96 5.82
C PRO A 168 -33.44 -7.53 5.53
N ASP A 169 -33.95 -6.81 6.52
CA ASP A 169 -34.46 -5.44 6.33
C ASP A 169 -33.37 -4.36 6.30
N ASP A 170 -32.17 -4.62 6.85
CA ASP A 170 -31.04 -3.68 6.81
C ASP A 170 -30.39 -3.57 5.40
N LEU A 171 -30.69 -4.52 4.51
CA LEU A 171 -30.13 -4.57 3.15
C LEU A 171 -31.00 -3.88 2.09
N LEU A 172 -32.20 -3.41 2.45
CA LEU A 172 -33.10 -2.70 1.54
C LEU A 172 -32.81 -1.19 1.43
N GLY A 173 -31.89 -0.65 2.25
CA GLY A 173 -31.51 0.76 2.25
C GLY A 173 -30.40 1.17 1.27
N ILE A 174 -29.75 0.22 0.58
CA ILE A 174 -28.66 0.52 -0.36
C ILE A 174 -29.12 0.24 -1.79
N LEU A 175 -29.93 1.15 -2.33
CA LEU A 175 -30.11 1.27 -3.78
C LEU A 175 -29.13 2.33 -4.31
N PRO A 176 -28.13 1.97 -5.14
CA PRO A 176 -27.40 2.97 -5.91
C PRO A 176 -28.34 3.63 -6.96
N THR A 177 -28.38 4.96 -6.94
CA THR A 177 -29.24 5.89 -7.71
C THR A 177 -29.04 5.89 -9.23
N THR A 178 -28.66 4.78 -9.87
CA THR A 178 -28.32 4.79 -11.30
C THR A 178 -28.82 3.56 -12.04
N ALA A 179 -30.10 3.57 -12.41
CA ALA A 179 -30.58 2.94 -13.64
C ALA A 179 -32.04 3.37 -13.96
N ILE A 180 -32.24 4.65 -14.29
CA ILE A 180 -33.39 5.07 -15.08
C ILE A 180 -33.10 4.66 -16.52
N ARG A 181 -33.69 3.54 -16.98
CA ARG A 181 -34.39 3.38 -18.28
C ARG A 181 -34.50 1.91 -18.66
N SER A 182 -35.68 1.58 -19.18
CA SER A 182 -36.03 0.37 -19.93
C SER A 182 -36.45 -0.85 -19.10
N ILE A 183 -37.61 -0.74 -18.45
CA ILE A 183 -38.52 -1.88 -18.29
C ILE A 183 -39.91 -1.41 -18.72
N SER A 184 -40.12 -1.32 -20.04
CA SER A 184 -41.46 -1.27 -20.64
C SER A 184 -41.63 -2.42 -21.63
N ALA A 185 -41.43 -3.64 -21.18
CA ALA A 185 -41.86 -4.81 -21.91
C ALA A 185 -41.99 -5.97 -20.93
N LEU A 186 -43.24 -6.33 -20.64
CA LEU A 186 -43.78 -7.68 -20.45
C LEU A 186 -44.94 -7.62 -19.45
N ARG A 187 -46.13 -7.27 -19.97
CA ARG A 187 -47.41 -7.62 -19.37
C ARG A 187 -47.57 -9.15 -19.40
N PRO A 188 -48.03 -9.81 -18.33
CA PRO A 188 -48.58 -11.16 -18.43
C PRO A 188 -49.99 -11.11 -19.07
N LYS A 189 -50.24 -11.95 -20.07
CA LYS A 189 -51.61 -12.26 -20.54
C LYS A 189 -52.25 -13.26 -19.58
N ALA A 190 -53.49 -12.96 -19.23
CA ALA A 190 -54.34 -13.68 -18.31
C ALA A 190 -54.73 -15.08 -18.80
N LEU A 191 -55.08 -15.90 -17.82
CA LEU A 191 -55.80 -17.17 -17.92
C LEU A 191 -57.07 -17.04 -18.78
N ASN A 192 -57.29 -18.04 -19.64
CA ASN A 192 -58.55 -18.75 -19.86
C ASN A 192 -58.25 -20.02 -20.65
#